data_AF-A0A023X6P1-F1
#
_entry.id   AF-A0A023X6P1-F1
#
_cell.length_a   1.000
_cell.length_b   1.000
_cell.length_c   1.000
_cell.angle_alpha   90.00
_cell.angle_beta   90.00
_cell.angle_gamma   90.00
#
_symmetry.space_group_name_H-M   'P 1'
#
loop_
_entity.id
_entity.type
_entity.pdbx_description
1 polymer ?
#
loop_
_entity_poly.entity_id
_entity_poly.type
_entity_poly.pdbx_seq_one_letter_code
_entity_poly.pdbx_strand_id
1 'polypeptide(L)'
;MSEKVGEERPMVWGAPAVAPDPEVSGFDVGRPRLGGLEEPVEFSEQQTAILNAVADELIPPGEGFPAPSEVNVVDFIGRYTAPSGEKAIHYPFIEEDDFKAAIDNLGEEFLSADSAGRVETLKRLETEDETFFTQLRNVVYYGYYSRPAVTLAIQQNLPAARDYHGPPQPYGYLRTIERWNSDEETFSTRGGGGYVATEDVKRVDLSKIGWIQNRKNGQ
;
A
#
# COMPACT_ATOMS: atom_id res chain seq x y z
N MET A 1 -28.71 -29.66 1.54
CA MET A 1 -27.57 -29.99 0.66
C MET A 1 -26.68 -28.77 0.65
N SER A 2 -25.56 -28.89 1.36
CA SER A 2 -24.61 -27.80 1.61
C SER A 2 -23.52 -27.91 0.56
N GLU A 3 -23.47 -26.94 -0.35
CA GLU A 3 -22.43 -26.85 -1.36
C GLU A 3 -21.34 -25.93 -0.78
N LYS A 4 -20.23 -26.54 -0.38
CA LYS A 4 -19.05 -25.83 0.10
C LYS A 4 -18.54 -24.93 -1.02
N VAL A 5 -18.43 -23.64 -0.75
CA VAL A 5 -17.70 -22.66 -1.56
C VAL A 5 -16.28 -23.21 -1.74
N GLY A 6 -15.98 -23.63 -2.96
CA GLY A 6 -14.76 -24.32 -3.32
C GLY A 6 -13.54 -23.41 -3.17
N GLU A 7 -12.51 -24.00 -2.57
CA GLU A 7 -11.10 -23.63 -2.56
C GLU A 7 -10.68 -22.70 -3.71
N GLU A 8 -10.11 -21.55 -3.36
CA GLU A 8 -9.36 -20.68 -4.27
C GLU A 8 -8.30 -21.49 -5.00
N ARG A 9 -8.40 -21.56 -6.33
CA ARG A 9 -7.29 -21.98 -7.18
C ARG A 9 -6.81 -20.75 -7.94
N PRO A 10 -5.63 -20.18 -7.61
CA PRO A 10 -5.01 -19.25 -8.51
C PRO A 10 -4.36 -20.10 -9.61
N MET A 11 -4.86 -20.02 -10.84
CA MET A 11 -4.04 -20.45 -11.96
C MET A 11 -4.29 -19.60 -13.20
N VAL A 12 -3.53 -18.53 -13.31
CA VAL A 12 -3.20 -17.94 -14.62
C VAL A 12 -2.24 -18.90 -15.29
N TRP A 13 -2.65 -19.47 -16.43
CA TRP A 13 -1.85 -20.36 -17.25
C TRP A 13 -0.44 -19.78 -17.50
N GLY A 14 0.60 -20.47 -17.03
CA GLY A 14 2.01 -20.11 -17.24
C GLY A 14 2.74 -19.53 -16.02
N ALA A 15 2.02 -19.15 -14.95
CA ALA A 15 2.67 -18.76 -13.69
C ALA A 15 3.27 -19.99 -13.00
N PRO A 16 4.56 -19.99 -12.62
CA PRO A 16 5.06 -21.05 -11.75
C PRO A 16 4.30 -21.02 -10.43
N ALA A 17 3.90 -22.19 -9.92
CA ALA A 17 3.23 -22.32 -8.61
C ALA A 17 4.05 -21.71 -7.47
N VAL A 18 5.37 -21.66 -7.66
CA VAL A 18 6.35 -20.96 -6.83
C VAL A 18 7.31 -20.22 -7.78
N ALA A 19 7.14 -18.93 -7.93
CA ALA A 19 7.93 -18.08 -7.06
C ALA A 19 9.50 -18.14 -7.13
N PRO A 20 10.28 -18.14 -8.25
CA PRO A 20 11.76 -18.26 -8.18
C PRO A 20 12.47 -17.31 -7.19
N ASP A 21 13.47 -17.77 -6.44
CA ASP A 21 14.13 -16.99 -5.39
C ASP A 21 14.64 -15.60 -5.88
N PRO A 22 14.21 -14.48 -5.25
CA PRO A 22 14.64 -13.13 -5.64
C PRO A 22 16.15 -12.91 -5.53
N GLU A 23 16.87 -13.65 -4.69
CA GLU A 23 18.35 -13.55 -4.59
C GLU A 23 19.06 -13.95 -5.88
N VAL A 24 18.44 -14.78 -6.72
CA VAL A 24 18.99 -15.25 -7.99
C VAL A 24 18.79 -14.22 -9.11
N SER A 25 17.92 -13.22 -8.91
CA SER A 25 17.42 -12.35 -9.98
C SER A 25 18.27 -11.11 -10.30
N GLY A 26 19.37 -10.87 -9.56
CA GLY A 26 20.34 -9.82 -9.89
C GLY A 26 19.80 -8.39 -9.82
N PHE A 27 18.64 -8.16 -9.21
CA PHE A 27 18.14 -6.82 -8.91
C PHE A 27 18.93 -6.23 -7.74
N ASP A 28 19.47 -5.03 -7.97
CA ASP A 28 20.31 -4.25 -7.07
C ASP A 28 19.79 -4.24 -5.61
N VAL A 29 20.65 -4.66 -4.68
CA VAL A 29 20.54 -4.46 -3.23
C VAL A 29 20.69 -2.97 -2.91
N GLY A 30 19.64 -2.20 -3.19
CA GLY A 30 19.70 -0.74 -3.13
C GLY A 30 18.38 -0.02 -3.30
N ARG A 31 17.35 -0.67 -3.87
CA ARG A 31 16.03 -0.06 -4.02
C ARG A 31 15.22 -0.16 -2.72
N PRO A 32 14.38 0.83 -2.39
CA PRO A 32 13.33 0.68 -1.38
C PRO A 32 12.41 -0.46 -1.79
N ARG A 33 12.25 -1.43 -0.88
CA ARG A 33 11.41 -2.61 -1.09
C ARG A 33 9.95 -2.20 -0.82
N LEU A 34 9.13 -2.09 -1.88
CA LEU A 34 7.68 -1.81 -1.77
C LEU A 34 7.06 -3.02 -1.05
N GLY A 35 6.06 -2.89 -0.16
CA GLY A 35 5.77 -4.02 0.75
C GLY A 35 4.65 -3.92 1.79
N GLY A 36 4.96 -3.21 2.88
CA GLY A 36 4.37 -3.45 4.20
C GLY A 36 5.00 -4.67 4.92
N LEU A 37 4.78 -4.76 6.24
CA LEU A 37 5.20 -5.87 7.11
C LEU A 37 4.73 -7.23 6.60
N GLU A 38 5.58 -8.24 6.80
CA GLU A 38 5.23 -9.65 6.57
C GLU A 38 4.09 -10.08 7.48
N GLU A 39 4.33 -9.90 8.78
CA GLU A 39 3.40 -10.10 9.87
C GLU A 39 2.82 -8.73 10.23
N PRO A 40 1.54 -8.47 9.93
CA PRO A 40 0.90 -7.19 10.24
C PRO A 40 0.91 -6.93 11.74
N VAL A 41 0.93 -5.65 12.13
CA VAL A 41 0.54 -5.26 13.49
C VAL A 41 -0.90 -5.68 13.72
N GLU A 42 -1.13 -6.48 14.76
CA GLU A 42 -2.44 -6.98 15.15
C GLU A 42 -3.22 -5.92 15.95
N PHE A 43 -4.50 -5.74 15.63
CA PHE A 43 -5.42 -4.86 16.34
C PHE A 43 -6.40 -5.67 17.18
N SER A 44 -6.82 -5.14 18.33
CA SER A 44 -7.88 -5.78 19.13
C SER A 44 -9.20 -5.84 18.36
N GLU A 45 -10.15 -6.66 18.82
CA GLU A 45 -11.49 -6.72 18.21
C GLU A 45 -12.18 -5.34 18.22
N GLN A 46 -12.01 -4.58 19.31
CA GLN A 46 -12.56 -3.25 19.43
C GLN A 46 -11.88 -2.25 18.48
N GLN A 47 -10.55 -2.26 18.41
CA GLN A 47 -9.78 -1.41 17.49
C GLN A 47 -10.15 -1.73 16.04
N THR A 48 -10.29 -3.01 15.71
CA THR A 48 -10.73 -3.48 14.39
C THR A 48 -12.12 -2.98 14.05
N ALA A 49 -13.07 -3.04 15.00
CA ALA A 49 -14.42 -2.50 14.81
C ALA A 49 -14.39 -0.98 14.58
N ILE A 50 -13.58 -0.24 15.34
CA ILE A 50 -13.44 1.22 15.18
C ILE A 50 -12.85 1.53 13.80
N LEU A 51 -11.74 0.88 13.43
CA LEU A 51 -11.09 1.10 12.13
C LEU A 51 -12.03 0.80 10.96
N ASN A 52 -12.81 -0.27 11.03
CA ASN A 52 -13.82 -0.58 10.02
C ASN A 52 -14.92 0.49 9.95
N ALA A 53 -15.46 0.91 11.09
CA ALA A 53 -16.47 1.96 11.14
C ALA A 53 -15.93 3.30 10.60
N VAL A 54 -14.70 3.68 10.95
CA VAL A 54 -14.04 4.85 10.39
C VAL A 54 -13.89 4.72 8.88
N ALA A 55 -13.39 3.58 8.40
CA ALA A 55 -13.13 3.38 6.99
C ALA A 55 -14.42 3.49 6.17
N ASP A 56 -15.51 2.90 6.64
CA ASP A 56 -16.83 2.95 5.99
C ASP A 56 -17.43 4.37 5.97
N GLU A 57 -17.14 5.23 6.95
CA GLU A 57 -17.54 6.65 6.89
C GLU A 57 -16.64 7.48 5.96
N LEU A 58 -15.34 7.17 5.90
CA LEU A 58 -14.39 7.85 5.01
C LEU A 58 -14.61 7.50 3.53
N ILE A 59 -15.04 6.26 3.26
CA ILE A 59 -15.35 5.74 1.92
C ILE A 59 -16.67 4.98 2.02
N PRO A 60 -17.81 5.68 1.90
CA PRO A 60 -19.12 5.04 1.94
C PRO A 60 -19.30 4.01 0.81
N PRO A 61 -19.91 2.84 1.07
CA PRO A 61 -20.21 1.88 0.02
C PRO A 61 -21.27 2.42 -0.94
N GLY A 62 -21.22 2.00 -2.20
CA GLY A 62 -22.21 2.42 -3.19
C GLY A 62 -21.77 2.19 -4.64
N GLU A 63 -22.72 2.32 -5.57
CA GLU A 63 -22.43 2.35 -7.02
C GLU A 63 -21.63 1.14 -7.55
N GLY A 64 -21.81 -0.03 -6.92
CA GLY A 64 -21.11 -1.27 -7.27
C GLY A 64 -19.74 -1.44 -6.63
N PHE A 65 -19.35 -0.55 -5.71
CA PHE A 65 -18.13 -0.65 -4.91
C PHE A 65 -18.43 -1.28 -3.53
N PRO A 66 -17.56 -2.21 -3.05
CA PRO A 66 -17.74 -2.83 -1.74
C PRO A 66 -17.41 -1.84 -0.61
N ALA A 67 -17.93 -2.07 0.60
CA ALA A 67 -17.51 -1.29 1.76
C ALA A 67 -16.03 -1.61 2.12
N PRO A 68 -15.27 -0.64 2.65
CA PRO A 68 -13.93 -0.91 3.19
C PRO A 68 -13.88 -2.07 4.19
N SER A 69 -14.86 -2.17 5.07
CA SER A 69 -14.98 -3.26 6.04
C SER A 69 -15.18 -4.64 5.40
N GLU A 70 -15.70 -4.71 4.17
CA GLU A 70 -15.92 -5.97 3.44
C GLU A 70 -14.66 -6.48 2.71
N VAL A 71 -13.62 -5.64 2.60
CA VAL A 71 -12.41 -5.95 1.81
C VAL A 71 -11.13 -5.99 2.66
N ASN A 72 -11.28 -6.15 3.97
CA ASN A 72 -10.20 -6.34 4.95
C ASN A 72 -9.14 -5.23 4.89
N VAL A 73 -9.56 -3.96 4.96
CA VAL A 73 -8.64 -2.82 4.99
C VAL A 73 -7.76 -2.82 6.25
N VAL A 74 -8.24 -3.33 7.38
CA VAL A 74 -7.50 -3.35 8.66
C VAL A 74 -6.19 -4.14 8.57
N ASP A 75 -6.20 -5.29 7.88
CA ASP A 75 -4.98 -6.06 7.61
C ASP A 75 -3.94 -5.26 6.80
N PHE A 76 -4.38 -4.39 5.89
CA PHE A 76 -3.46 -3.47 5.21
C PHE A 76 -2.91 -2.40 6.17
N ILE A 77 -3.75 -1.84 7.05
CA ILE A 77 -3.30 -0.86 8.05
C ILE A 77 -2.21 -1.48 8.94
N GLY A 78 -2.40 -2.71 9.39
CA GLY A 78 -1.42 -3.43 10.20
C GLY A 78 -0.08 -3.61 9.50
N ARG A 79 -0.09 -3.87 8.17
CA ARG A 79 1.15 -3.97 7.39
C ARG A 79 1.90 -2.64 7.21
N TYR A 80 1.22 -1.51 7.36
CA TYR A 80 1.81 -0.18 7.15
C TYR A 80 1.97 0.61 8.46
N THR A 81 1.83 -0.08 9.59
CA THR A 81 2.09 0.44 10.94
C THR A 81 3.45 -0.06 11.40
N ALA A 82 4.35 0.83 11.81
CA ALA A 82 5.64 0.43 12.36
C ALA A 82 5.42 -0.22 13.75
N PRO A 83 5.99 -1.41 14.02
CA PRO A 83 5.79 -2.10 15.30
C PRO A 83 6.32 -1.29 16.48
N SER A 84 5.84 -1.59 17.69
CA SER A 84 6.29 -0.93 18.92
C SER A 84 7.82 -0.96 19.06
N GLY A 85 8.42 0.21 19.30
CA GLY A 85 9.87 0.37 19.42
C GLY A 85 10.62 0.59 18.09
N GLU A 86 9.95 0.46 16.95
CA GLU A 86 10.48 0.82 15.63
C GLU A 86 10.02 2.23 15.22
N LYS A 87 10.83 2.90 14.39
CA LYS A 87 10.49 4.22 13.87
C LYS A 87 9.79 4.10 12.53
N ALA A 88 8.68 4.82 12.36
CA ALA A 88 8.02 4.86 11.06
C ALA A 88 8.82 5.69 10.05
N ILE A 89 9.48 5.00 9.10
CA ILE A 89 10.29 5.63 8.05
C ILE A 89 9.53 5.82 6.72
N HIS A 90 8.38 5.16 6.58
CA HIS A 90 7.58 5.17 5.37
C HIS A 90 6.25 5.85 5.61
N TYR A 91 5.84 6.67 4.64
CA TYR A 91 4.51 7.27 4.64
C TYR A 91 3.43 6.17 4.74
N PRO A 92 2.38 6.31 5.58
CA PRO A 92 1.96 7.53 6.27
C PRO A 92 2.62 7.84 7.62
N PHE A 93 3.74 7.19 7.96
CA PHE A 93 4.52 7.41 9.18
C PHE A 93 3.76 7.02 10.46
N ILE A 94 3.05 5.89 10.42
CA ILE A 94 2.27 5.37 11.55
C ILE A 94 3.18 4.54 12.46
N GLU A 95 3.17 4.84 13.75
CA GLU A 95 3.83 4.06 14.81
C GLU A 95 2.76 3.38 15.66
N GLU A 96 2.95 2.10 15.97
CA GLU A 96 1.94 1.22 16.59
C GLU A 96 1.35 1.80 17.88
N ASP A 97 2.20 2.20 18.82
CA ASP A 97 1.77 2.60 20.17
C ASP A 97 0.88 3.84 20.14
N ASP A 98 1.32 4.89 19.45
CA ASP A 98 0.57 6.14 19.32
C ASP A 98 -0.71 5.96 18.51
N PHE A 99 -0.64 5.16 17.44
CA PHE A 99 -1.80 4.91 16.58
C PHE A 99 -2.88 4.10 17.31
N LYS A 100 -2.50 3.05 18.04
CA LYS A 100 -3.43 2.27 18.87
C LYS A 100 -4.04 3.12 19.97
N ALA A 101 -3.24 3.93 20.66
CA ALA A 101 -3.75 4.84 21.69
C ALA A 101 -4.76 5.84 21.12
N ALA A 102 -4.50 6.38 19.93
CA ALA A 102 -5.43 7.30 19.26
C ALA A 102 -6.73 6.62 18.81
N ILE A 103 -6.67 5.37 18.33
CA ILE A 103 -7.87 4.56 18.04
C ILE A 103 -8.67 4.30 19.31
N ASP A 104 -8.00 3.93 20.40
CA ASP A 104 -8.65 3.63 21.68
C ASP A 104 -9.35 4.87 22.26
N ASN A 105 -8.82 6.08 22.00
CA ASN A 105 -9.45 7.35 22.39
C ASN A 105 -10.78 7.65 21.68
N LEU A 106 -11.04 7.06 20.51
CA LEU A 106 -12.37 7.15 19.87
C LEU A 106 -13.42 6.38 20.69
N GLY A 107 -13.00 5.25 21.27
CA GLY A 107 -13.77 4.50 22.26
C GLY A 107 -15.09 3.91 21.78
N GLU A 108 -15.87 3.43 22.74
CA GLU A 108 -17.20 2.81 22.52
C GLU A 108 -18.27 3.83 22.08
N GLU A 109 -18.10 5.10 22.46
CA GLU A 109 -19.01 6.18 22.06
C GLU A 109 -19.03 6.36 20.54
N PHE A 110 -17.87 6.26 19.89
CA PHE A 110 -17.80 6.30 18.43
C PHE A 110 -18.54 5.13 17.78
N LEU A 111 -18.39 3.91 18.31
CA LEU A 111 -19.05 2.72 17.76
C LEU A 111 -20.57 2.74 17.95
N SER A 112 -21.03 3.28 19.08
CA SER A 112 -22.45 3.35 19.42
C SER A 112 -23.19 4.52 18.75
N ALA A 113 -22.46 5.51 18.24
CA ALA A 113 -23.02 6.61 17.46
C ALA A 113 -23.60 6.11 16.12
N ASP A 114 -24.59 6.84 15.59
CA ASP A 114 -25.04 6.65 14.21
C ASP A 114 -24.03 7.26 13.21
N SER A 115 -24.26 7.07 11.90
CA SER A 115 -23.34 7.58 10.87
C SER A 115 -23.13 9.09 10.95
N ALA A 116 -24.19 9.87 11.23
CA ALA A 116 -24.07 11.31 11.41
C ALA A 116 -23.16 11.67 12.61
N GLY A 117 -23.34 11.00 13.75
CA GLY A 117 -22.50 11.19 14.93
C GLY A 117 -21.05 10.77 14.73
N ARG A 118 -20.80 9.68 13.99
CA ARG A 118 -19.45 9.26 13.60
C ARG A 118 -18.77 10.26 12.69
N VAL A 119 -19.46 10.77 11.67
CA VAL A 119 -18.95 11.81 10.77
C VAL A 119 -18.61 13.09 11.53
N GLU A 120 -19.46 13.54 12.45
CA GLU A 120 -19.15 14.72 13.27
C GLU A 120 -17.95 14.50 14.20
N THR A 121 -17.77 13.28 14.71
CA THR A 121 -16.58 12.92 15.48
C THR A 121 -15.32 12.94 14.62
N LEU A 122 -15.37 12.42 13.39
CA LEU A 122 -14.26 12.45 12.45
C LEU A 122 -13.88 13.87 12.01
N LYS A 123 -14.87 14.76 11.79
CA LYS A 123 -14.61 16.18 11.51
C LYS A 123 -13.93 16.89 12.67
N ARG A 124 -14.34 16.58 13.90
CA ARG A 124 -13.68 17.12 15.10
C ARG A 124 -12.24 16.61 15.18
N LEU A 125 -12.04 15.31 14.96
CA LEU A 125 -10.72 14.68 14.94
C LEU A 125 -9.79 15.34 13.91
N GLU A 126 -10.28 15.65 12.71
CA GLU A 126 -9.53 16.37 11.67
C GLU A 126 -8.93 17.69 12.17
N THR A 127 -9.61 18.38 13.09
CA THR A 127 -9.15 19.65 13.66
C THR A 127 -8.36 19.51 14.95
N GLU A 128 -8.69 18.53 15.80
CA GLU A 128 -8.07 18.35 17.11
C GLU A 128 -6.77 17.55 17.05
N ASP A 129 -6.70 16.59 16.13
CA ASP A 129 -5.51 15.77 15.85
C ASP A 129 -5.36 15.55 14.33
N GLU A 130 -4.95 16.62 13.64
CA GLU A 130 -4.76 16.62 12.19
C GLU A 130 -3.75 15.53 11.75
N THR A 131 -2.75 15.23 12.57
CA THR A 131 -1.71 14.24 12.25
C THR A 131 -2.32 12.84 12.20
N PHE A 132 -2.99 12.42 13.28
CA PHE A 132 -3.63 11.11 13.34
C PHE A 132 -4.74 10.99 12.29
N PHE A 133 -5.60 12.01 12.11
CA PHE A 133 -6.64 11.98 11.09
C PHE A 133 -6.04 11.83 9.69
N THR A 134 -4.97 12.57 9.39
CA THR A 134 -4.27 12.49 8.10
C THR A 134 -3.71 11.09 7.89
N GLN A 135 -3.03 10.53 8.88
CA GLN A 135 -2.49 9.16 8.84
C GLN A 135 -3.59 8.13 8.56
N LEU A 136 -4.67 8.19 9.34
CA LEU A 136 -5.83 7.31 9.26
C LEU A 136 -6.50 7.38 7.88
N ARG A 137 -6.79 8.59 7.41
CA ARG A 137 -7.37 8.82 6.07
C ARG A 137 -6.48 8.24 4.98
N ASN A 138 -5.18 8.54 5.02
CA ASN A 138 -4.28 8.12 3.96
C ASN A 138 -4.12 6.59 3.91
N VAL A 139 -3.92 5.94 5.06
CA VAL A 139 -3.75 4.49 5.11
C VAL A 139 -5.04 3.76 4.70
N VAL A 140 -6.22 4.29 5.06
CA VAL A 140 -7.52 3.75 4.63
C VAL A 140 -7.67 3.85 3.12
N TYR A 141 -7.40 5.01 2.52
CA TYR A 141 -7.53 5.20 1.07
C TYR A 141 -6.56 4.29 0.30
N TYR A 142 -5.30 4.18 0.75
CA TYR A 142 -4.34 3.26 0.13
C TYR A 142 -4.72 1.80 0.29
N GLY A 143 -5.19 1.42 1.49
CA GLY A 143 -5.65 0.07 1.77
C GLY A 143 -6.82 -0.31 0.88
N TYR A 144 -7.83 0.55 0.82
CA TYR A 144 -9.04 0.32 0.04
C TYR A 144 -8.78 0.19 -1.47
N TYR A 145 -8.12 1.19 -2.07
CA TYR A 145 -7.89 1.19 -3.52
C TYR A 145 -6.83 0.19 -3.98
N SER A 146 -6.07 -0.40 -3.06
CA SER A 146 -5.16 -1.52 -3.37
C SER A 146 -5.83 -2.90 -3.34
N ARG A 147 -7.10 -3.01 -2.92
CA ARG A 147 -7.78 -4.31 -2.85
C ARG A 147 -8.18 -4.82 -4.24
N PRO A 148 -8.00 -6.12 -4.53
CA PRO A 148 -8.41 -6.71 -5.81
C PRO A 148 -9.89 -6.52 -6.12
N ALA A 149 -10.77 -6.66 -5.13
CA ALA A 149 -12.21 -6.47 -5.28
C ALA A 149 -12.57 -5.04 -5.70
N VAL A 150 -11.87 -4.04 -5.15
CA VAL A 150 -12.06 -2.62 -5.49
C VAL A 150 -11.48 -2.31 -6.88
N THR A 151 -10.32 -2.86 -7.20
CA THR A 151 -9.74 -2.76 -8.57
C THR A 151 -10.70 -3.33 -9.62
N LEU A 152 -11.35 -4.46 -9.32
CA LEU A 152 -12.36 -5.06 -10.20
C LEU A 152 -13.62 -4.18 -10.29
N ALA A 153 -14.09 -3.63 -9.18
CA ALA A 153 -15.20 -2.69 -9.16
C ALA A 153 -14.92 -1.43 -10.00
N ILE A 154 -13.70 -0.89 -9.94
CA ILE A 154 -13.24 0.21 -10.81
C ILE A 154 -13.40 -0.16 -12.29
N GLN A 155 -12.87 -1.32 -12.70
CA GLN A 155 -12.95 -1.79 -14.09
C GLN A 155 -14.40 -1.98 -14.58
N GLN A 156 -15.27 -2.48 -13.70
CA GLN A 156 -16.65 -2.82 -14.03
C GLN A 156 -17.57 -1.61 -14.06
N ASN A 157 -17.42 -0.70 -13.10
CA ASN A 157 -18.40 0.37 -12.85
C ASN A 157 -17.99 1.71 -13.49
N LEU A 158 -16.68 1.95 -13.74
CA LEU A 158 -16.23 3.22 -14.32
C LEU A 158 -16.02 3.13 -15.84
N PRO A 159 -16.71 3.94 -16.66
CA PRO A 159 -16.61 3.87 -18.13
C PRO A 159 -15.19 4.02 -18.69
N ALA A 160 -14.37 4.86 -18.03
CA ALA A 160 -13.00 5.14 -18.44
C ALA A 160 -11.96 4.12 -17.93
N ALA A 161 -12.36 3.18 -17.08
CA ALA A 161 -11.43 2.25 -16.42
C ALA A 161 -11.41 0.86 -17.05
N ARG A 162 -12.00 0.67 -18.23
CA ARG A 162 -11.97 -0.62 -18.95
C ARG A 162 -10.56 -1.09 -19.28
N ASP A 163 -9.66 -0.14 -19.51
CA ASP A 163 -8.24 -0.38 -19.78
C ASP A 163 -7.40 -0.44 -18.48
N TYR A 164 -8.02 -0.23 -17.31
CA TYR A 164 -7.37 -0.40 -16.01
C TYR A 164 -7.23 -1.87 -15.70
N HIS A 165 -6.43 -2.58 -16.47
CA HIS A 165 -6.05 -3.95 -16.13
C HIS A 165 -5.22 -3.90 -14.84
N GLY A 166 -5.33 -4.94 -14.03
CA GLY A 166 -4.53 -5.10 -12.82
C GLY A 166 -3.02 -4.98 -13.10
N PRO A 167 -2.17 -5.28 -12.12
CA PRO A 167 -0.78 -4.85 -12.15
C PRO A 167 -0.05 -5.23 -13.46
N PRO A 168 0.78 -4.34 -14.02
CA PRO A 168 1.25 -4.45 -15.40
C PRO A 168 2.07 -5.72 -15.66
N GLN A 169 1.64 -6.50 -16.66
CA GLN A 169 2.27 -7.67 -17.34
C GLN A 169 2.77 -8.84 -16.48
N PRO A 170 2.72 -10.07 -17.04
CA PRO A 170 1.66 -11.06 -16.87
C PRO A 170 1.33 -11.49 -15.42
N TYR A 171 2.14 -11.09 -14.44
CA TYR A 171 1.97 -11.40 -13.01
C TYR A 171 1.87 -10.13 -12.13
N GLY A 172 2.13 -8.96 -12.72
CA GLY A 172 2.09 -7.71 -12.00
C GLY A 172 3.05 -7.63 -10.81
N TYR A 173 2.67 -6.90 -9.76
CA TYR A 173 3.51 -6.70 -8.58
C TYR A 173 3.42 -7.83 -7.54
N LEU A 174 3.00 -9.05 -7.92
CA LEU A 174 2.90 -10.22 -7.02
C LEU A 174 4.19 -10.52 -6.22
N ARG A 175 5.31 -9.89 -6.58
CA ARG A 175 6.68 -10.12 -6.08
C ARG A 175 7.43 -8.84 -5.71
N THR A 176 6.91 -7.70 -6.10
CA THR A 176 7.55 -6.39 -5.89
C THR A 176 7.10 -5.77 -4.59
N ILE A 177 6.09 -6.37 -3.95
CA ILE A 177 5.70 -6.15 -2.57
C ILE A 177 6.56 -7.11 -1.72
N GLU A 178 7.86 -6.84 -1.64
CA GLU A 178 8.77 -7.58 -0.76
C GLU A 178 8.31 -7.42 0.69
N ARG A 179 8.33 -8.52 1.42
CA ARG A 179 7.91 -8.59 2.82
C ARG A 179 8.90 -7.81 3.68
N TRP A 180 8.41 -6.95 4.57
CA TRP A 180 9.30 -6.25 5.49
C TRP A 180 9.62 -7.16 6.67
N ASN A 181 10.47 -8.16 6.43
CA ASN A 181 11.55 -8.55 7.33
C ASN A 181 12.26 -9.82 6.82
N SER A 182 13.58 -9.72 6.69
CA SER A 182 14.49 -10.82 7.04
C SER A 182 15.91 -10.34 7.29
N ASP A 183 16.32 -9.17 6.75
CA ASP A 183 17.70 -8.69 6.91
C ASP A 183 17.76 -7.19 7.23
N GLU A 184 17.73 -6.92 8.53
CA GLU A 184 17.85 -5.61 9.22
C GLU A 184 19.09 -4.79 8.78
N GLU A 185 20.10 -5.45 8.20
CA GLU A 185 21.35 -4.81 7.74
C GLU A 185 21.17 -3.84 6.56
N THR A 186 20.07 -3.95 5.80
CA THR A 186 19.88 -3.14 4.59
C THR A 186 19.37 -1.72 4.87
N PHE A 187 18.80 -1.48 6.04
CA PHE A 187 18.07 -0.24 6.35
C PHE A 187 18.92 0.80 7.12
N SER A 188 19.91 0.36 7.91
CA SER A 188 20.76 1.24 8.72
C SER A 188 22.01 1.78 8.00
N THR A 189 22.38 1.22 6.84
CA THR A 189 23.65 1.53 6.15
C THR A 189 23.56 2.54 5.01
N ARG A 190 22.37 3.04 4.65
CA ARG A 190 22.23 3.97 3.52
C ARG A 190 22.59 5.40 3.95
N GLY A 191 23.89 5.66 3.97
CA GLY A 191 24.45 7.01 3.95
C GLY A 191 23.71 7.87 2.93
N GLY A 192 23.29 9.06 3.38
CA GLY A 192 22.32 9.93 2.73
C GLY A 192 22.46 9.99 1.21
N GLY A 193 21.33 9.82 0.52
CA GLY A 193 21.27 10.00 -0.92
C GLY A 193 21.84 11.37 -1.31
N GLY A 194 22.91 11.36 -2.10
CA GLY A 194 23.50 12.55 -2.66
C GLY A 194 22.74 12.98 -3.91
N TYR A 195 22.36 14.24 -3.98
CA TYR A 195 21.86 14.87 -5.19
C TYR A 195 23.03 15.62 -5.87
N VAL A 196 23.06 15.59 -7.21
CA VAL A 196 23.93 16.47 -7.99
C VAL A 196 23.12 17.70 -8.33
N ALA A 197 23.56 18.87 -7.87
CA ALA A 197 22.90 20.13 -8.18
C ALA A 197 22.73 20.28 -9.70
N THR A 198 21.62 20.88 -10.14
CA THR A 198 21.32 20.97 -11.58
C THR A 198 22.44 21.67 -12.36
N GLU A 199 23.10 22.66 -11.75
CA GLU A 199 24.29 23.32 -12.31
C GLU A 199 25.53 22.41 -12.47
N ASP A 200 25.62 21.34 -11.69
CA ASP A 200 26.76 20.41 -11.68
C ASP A 200 26.57 19.24 -12.67
N VAL A 201 25.41 19.15 -13.33
CA VAL A 201 25.13 18.13 -14.34
C VAL A 201 25.93 18.42 -15.62
N LYS A 202 26.97 17.62 -15.87
CA LYS A 202 27.76 17.70 -17.11
C LYS A 202 27.13 16.85 -18.21
N ARG A 203 26.92 17.44 -19.39
CA ARG A 203 26.45 16.71 -20.57
C ARG A 203 27.49 15.68 -21.00
N VAL A 204 27.04 14.45 -21.24
CA VAL A 204 27.89 13.38 -21.75
C VAL A 204 28.27 13.68 -23.20
N ASP A 205 29.56 13.62 -23.51
CA ASP A 205 30.08 13.73 -24.87
C ASP A 205 29.75 12.46 -25.66
N LEU A 206 28.79 12.58 -26.57
CA LEU A 206 28.30 11.46 -27.38
C LEU A 206 29.20 11.19 -28.62
N SER A 207 30.25 11.99 -28.85
CA SER A 207 31.12 11.86 -30.02
C SER A 207 31.91 10.53 -30.06
N LYS A 208 32.04 9.87 -28.91
CA LYS A 208 32.73 8.58 -28.74
C LYS A 208 31.80 7.36 -28.82
N ILE A 209 30.49 7.56 -29.00
CA ILE A 209 29.52 6.46 -29.09
C ILE A 209 29.48 5.95 -30.53
N GLY A 210 30.02 4.74 -30.75
CA GLY A 210 30.29 4.18 -32.07
C GLY A 210 29.08 4.03 -33.00
N TRP A 211 27.86 3.86 -32.47
CA TRP A 211 26.66 3.72 -33.33
C TRP A 211 26.15 5.05 -33.91
N ILE A 212 26.56 6.20 -33.34
CA ILE A 212 26.28 7.52 -33.91
C ILE A 212 27.22 7.80 -35.10
N GLN A 213 28.45 7.27 -35.06
CA GLN A 213 29.42 7.45 -36.15
C GLN A 213 29.05 6.66 -37.41
N ASN A 214 28.38 5.52 -37.28
CA ASN A 214 27.98 4.69 -38.43
C ASN A 214 26.84 5.28 -39.30
N ARG A 215 26.12 6.32 -38.85
CA ARG A 215 25.11 6.99 -39.70
C ARG A 215 25.70 7.94 -40.74
N LYS A 216 26.97 8.34 -40.62
CA LYS A 216 27.60 9.27 -41.58
C LYS A 216 28.23 8.60 -42.80
N ASN A 217 28.39 7.28 -42.79
CA ASN A 217 29.07 6.54 -43.87
C ASN A 217 28.13 5.66 -44.72
N GLY A 218 26.81 5.81 -44.58
CA GLY A 218 25.82 5.16 -45.43
C GLY A 218 25.25 6.13 -46.47
N GLN A 219 26.02 6.42 -47.51
CA GLN A 219 25.50 6.79 -48.84
C GLN A 219 25.63 5.57 -49.76
#